data_AF-A0A2V7Y916-F1
#
_entry.id   AF-A0A2V7Y916-F1
#
_cell.length_a   1.000
_cell.length_b   1.000
_cell.length_c   1.000
_cell.angle_alpha   90.00
_cell.angle_beta   90.00
_cell.angle_gamma   90.00
#
_symmetry.space_group_name_H-M   'P 1'
#
loop_
_entity.id
_entity.type
_entity.pdbx_description
1 polymer ?
#
loop_
_entity_poly.entity_id
_entity_poly.type
_entity_poly.pdbx_seq_one_letter_code
_entity_poly.pdbx_strand_id
1 'polypeptide(L)'
;MDPSYGRPQRKQTSPWVYIGVGCGVAVLLALAGIVGFTYLAYSKAKEMEAGFKDPKLREARTREVIPYDNLPPGYYAGGAMSIPFLMDFAVLTDKEPTVGEKPDQGNYQARSFIFMNMRHMRNNREKMERYLRGEASAPEDGAWNRGNVNFHTEEVVRRGELQVGGQKVLYQASRGEINHKGERRNGVVTMVLPECPDNRLRFGIWINPAPAGSEGKPVAEVDYAGTAADPAAMQDFLGHFRLCGGKG
;
A
#
# COMPACT_ATOMS: atom_id res chain seq x y z
N MET A 1 -45.34 -71.23 -31.99
CA MET A 1 -43.95 -70.87 -32.36
C MET A 1 -43.81 -69.38 -32.12
N ASP A 2 -43.26 -68.98 -30.97
CA ASP A 2 -43.09 -67.57 -30.60
C ASP A 2 -41.75 -67.03 -31.13
N PRO A 3 -41.73 -65.92 -31.89
CA PRO A 3 -40.53 -65.38 -32.52
C PRO A 3 -39.82 -64.36 -31.61
N SER A 4 -39.60 -64.69 -30.34
CA SER A 4 -38.92 -63.79 -29.39
C SER A 4 -37.56 -64.32 -28.93
N TYR A 5 -36.76 -64.86 -29.85
CA TYR A 5 -35.36 -65.18 -29.57
C TYR A 5 -34.46 -63.99 -29.94
N GLY A 6 -33.87 -63.36 -28.91
CA GLY A 6 -32.57 -62.74 -29.07
C GLY A 6 -32.48 -61.22 -29.14
N ARG A 7 -33.36 -60.44 -28.49
CA ARG A 7 -32.98 -59.05 -28.19
C ARG A 7 -32.03 -59.05 -26.99
N PRO A 8 -30.75 -58.65 -27.14
CA PRO A 8 -29.83 -58.60 -26.01
C PRO A 8 -30.42 -57.67 -24.94
N GLN A 9 -30.61 -58.18 -23.73
CA GLN A 9 -31.03 -57.33 -22.61
C GLN A 9 -29.95 -56.27 -22.40
N ARG A 10 -30.33 -55.00 -22.55
CA ARG A 10 -29.46 -53.88 -22.22
C ARG A 10 -29.07 -54.01 -20.74
N LYS A 11 -27.81 -54.34 -20.48
CA LYS A 11 -27.24 -54.28 -19.13
C LYS A 11 -27.43 -52.85 -18.63
N GLN A 12 -28.35 -52.64 -17.70
CA GLN A 12 -28.55 -51.34 -17.08
C GLN A 12 -27.35 -51.08 -16.17
N THR A 13 -26.56 -50.06 -16.51
CA THR A 13 -25.49 -49.57 -15.65
C THR A 13 -26.10 -49.03 -14.36
N SER A 14 -25.57 -49.46 -13.22
CA SER A 14 -26.03 -49.02 -11.90
C SER A 14 -25.92 -47.49 -11.79
N PRO A 15 -26.97 -46.78 -11.34
CA PRO A 15 -26.95 -45.32 -11.12
C PRO A 15 -25.77 -44.84 -10.26
N TRP A 16 -25.27 -45.69 -9.35
CA TRP A 16 -24.11 -45.40 -8.52
C TRP A 16 -22.81 -45.17 -9.30
N VAL A 17 -22.69 -45.76 -10.49
CA VAL A 17 -21.53 -45.51 -11.38
C VAL A 17 -21.51 -44.06 -11.84
N TYR A 18 -22.68 -43.50 -12.20
CA TYR A 18 -22.78 -42.10 -12.63
C TYR A 18 -22.51 -41.13 -11.48
N ILE A 19 -23.00 -41.44 -10.27
CA ILE A 19 -22.71 -40.66 -9.06
C ILE A 19 -21.22 -40.71 -8.73
N GLY A 20 -20.60 -41.89 -8.79
CA GLY A 20 -19.17 -42.06 -8.56
C GLY A 20 -18.30 -41.29 -9.55
N VAL A 21 -18.66 -41.33 -10.84
CA VAL A 21 -17.97 -40.56 -11.89
C VAL A 21 -18.16 -39.06 -11.67
N GLY A 22 -19.37 -38.61 -11.34
CA GLY A 22 -19.65 -37.19 -11.07
C GLY A 22 -18.86 -36.64 -9.89
N CYS A 23 -18.88 -37.33 -8.74
CA CYS A 23 -18.10 -36.95 -7.56
C CYS A 23 -16.60 -37.02 -7.82
N GLY A 24 -16.12 -38.04 -8.55
CA GLY A 24 -14.72 -38.16 -8.94
C GLY A 24 -14.24 -36.97 -9.77
N VAL A 25 -15.02 -36.57 -10.78
CA VAL A 25 -14.71 -35.39 -11.62
C VAL A 25 -14.73 -34.10 -10.78
N ALA A 26 -15.71 -33.92 -9.90
CA ALA A 26 -15.79 -32.74 -9.04
C ALA A 26 -14.58 -32.63 -8.10
N VAL A 27 -14.17 -33.72 -7.47
CA VAL A 27 -12.97 -33.76 -6.61
C VAL A 27 -11.71 -33.48 -7.41
N LEU A 28 -11.56 -34.06 -8.61
CA LEU A 28 -10.40 -33.79 -9.47
C LEU A 28 -10.32 -32.33 -9.91
N LEU A 29 -11.46 -31.71 -10.25
CA LEU A 29 -11.51 -30.29 -10.59
C LEU A 29 -11.15 -29.40 -9.39
N ALA A 30 -11.63 -29.74 -8.19
CA ALA A 30 -11.28 -29.03 -6.97
C ALA A 30 -9.77 -29.13 -6.67
N LEU A 31 -9.19 -30.32 -6.79
CA LEU A 31 -7.74 -30.53 -6.61
C LEU A 31 -6.93 -29.78 -7.65
N ALA A 32 -7.34 -29.80 -8.92
CA ALA A 32 -6.69 -29.04 -9.99
C ALA A 32 -6.74 -27.53 -9.70
N GLY A 33 -7.87 -27.03 -9.19
CA GLY A 33 -8.03 -25.64 -8.76
C GLY A 33 -7.07 -25.25 -7.62
N ILE A 34 -6.97 -26.10 -6.59
CA ILE A 34 -6.05 -25.87 -5.45
C ILE A 34 -4.60 -25.89 -5.91
N VAL A 35 -4.19 -26.88 -6.72
CA VAL A 35 -2.82 -26.98 -7.25
C VAL A 35 -2.49 -25.78 -8.12
N GLY A 36 -3.40 -25.40 -9.03
CA GLY A 36 -3.23 -24.22 -9.88
C GLY A 36 -3.08 -22.94 -9.07
N PHE A 37 -3.93 -22.72 -8.07
CA PHE A 37 -3.83 -21.56 -7.19
C PHE A 37 -2.53 -21.54 -6.37
N THR A 38 -2.13 -22.68 -5.81
CA THR A 38 -0.90 -22.80 -5.01
C THR A 38 0.35 -22.54 -5.86
N TYR A 39 0.37 -23.05 -7.09
CA TYR A 39 1.47 -22.81 -8.05
C TYR A 39 1.56 -21.32 -8.44
N LEU A 40 0.42 -20.69 -8.74
CA LEU A 40 0.38 -19.25 -9.07
C LEU A 40 0.83 -18.39 -7.87
N ALA A 41 0.38 -18.72 -6.66
CA ALA A 41 0.80 -18.03 -5.44
C ALA A 41 2.32 -18.18 -5.21
N TYR A 42 2.87 -19.39 -5.39
CA TYR A 42 4.31 -19.64 -5.25
C TYR A 42 5.13 -18.90 -6.31
N SER A 43 4.69 -18.93 -7.57
CA SER A 43 5.34 -18.20 -8.68
C SER A 43 5.37 -16.70 -8.40
N LYS A 44 4.23 -16.12 -7.98
CA LYS A 44 4.14 -14.70 -7.64
C LYS A 44 4.98 -14.35 -6.41
N ALA A 45 5.02 -15.20 -5.39
CA ALA A 45 5.89 -14.99 -4.23
C ALA A 45 7.36 -14.96 -4.63
N LYS A 46 7.80 -15.83 -5.54
CA LYS A 46 9.18 -15.87 -6.04
C LYS A 46 9.52 -14.66 -6.91
N GLU A 47 8.62 -14.24 -7.79
CA GLU A 47 8.75 -12.98 -8.56
C GLU A 47 8.81 -11.76 -7.63
N MET A 48 8.04 -11.79 -6.55
CA MET A 48 8.05 -10.74 -5.55
C MET A 48 9.39 -10.72 -4.80
N GLU A 49 9.88 -11.88 -4.35
CA GLU A 49 11.19 -12.01 -3.70
C GLU A 49 12.35 -11.58 -4.61
N ALA A 50 12.30 -11.93 -5.90
CA ALA A 50 13.31 -11.51 -6.87
C ALA A 50 13.32 -9.99 -7.06
N GLY A 51 12.13 -9.38 -7.24
CA GLY A 51 12.02 -7.92 -7.35
C GLY A 51 12.35 -7.17 -6.07
N PHE A 52 12.43 -7.89 -4.96
CA PHE A 52 12.89 -7.38 -3.70
C PHE A 52 14.39 -7.54 -3.48
N LYS A 53 15.11 -8.38 -4.20
CA LYS A 53 16.57 -8.49 -4.08
C LYS A 53 17.33 -7.59 -5.07
N ASP A 54 16.68 -7.22 -6.17
CA ASP A 54 17.25 -6.38 -7.22
C ASP A 54 16.83 -4.90 -7.05
N PRO A 55 17.76 -3.98 -6.73
CA PRO A 55 17.47 -2.55 -6.59
C PRO A 55 16.82 -1.93 -7.82
N LYS A 56 17.21 -2.35 -9.04
CA LYS A 56 16.64 -1.80 -10.28
C LYS A 56 15.18 -2.20 -10.44
N LEU A 57 14.85 -3.43 -10.06
CA LEU A 57 13.48 -3.92 -10.11
C LEU A 57 12.61 -3.29 -9.02
N ARG A 58 13.17 -2.96 -7.84
CA ARG A 58 12.49 -2.14 -6.83
C ARG A 58 12.16 -0.76 -7.37
N GLU A 59 13.15 -0.09 -7.97
CA GLU A 59 12.97 1.24 -8.56
C GLU A 59 11.86 1.25 -9.62
N ALA A 60 11.93 0.30 -10.56
CA ALA A 60 10.93 0.14 -11.62
C ALA A 60 9.52 -0.07 -11.07
N ARG A 61 9.33 -1.01 -10.13
CA ARG A 61 8.02 -1.27 -9.50
C ARG A 61 7.50 -0.09 -8.69
N THR A 62 8.39 0.61 -7.98
CA THR A 62 8.01 1.82 -7.25
C THR A 62 7.56 2.91 -8.22
N ARG A 63 8.24 3.07 -9.36
CA ARG A 63 7.83 4.01 -10.42
C ARG A 63 6.49 3.62 -11.07
N GLU A 64 6.17 2.34 -11.15
CA GLU A 64 4.85 1.89 -11.64
C GLU A 64 3.72 2.28 -10.68
N VAL A 65 3.95 2.21 -9.37
CA VAL A 65 2.94 2.54 -8.35
C VAL A 65 2.81 4.05 -8.14
N ILE A 66 3.93 4.75 -8.01
CA ILE A 66 4.00 6.21 -7.90
C ILE A 66 4.94 6.73 -9.00
N PRO A 67 4.41 7.23 -10.12
CA PRO A 67 5.27 7.71 -11.20
C PRO A 67 6.07 8.94 -10.77
N TYR A 68 7.37 8.95 -11.11
CA TYR A 68 8.30 10.05 -10.90
C TYR A 68 9.34 10.08 -12.02
N ASP A 69 9.89 11.25 -12.31
CA ASP A 69 11.00 11.42 -13.24
C ASP A 69 12.35 11.29 -12.51
N ASN A 70 12.49 11.93 -11.36
CA ASN A 70 13.63 11.80 -10.45
C ASN A 70 13.12 11.68 -9.01
N LEU A 71 13.77 10.85 -8.18
CA LEU A 71 13.45 10.79 -6.75
C LEU A 71 13.92 12.05 -6.02
N PRO A 72 13.24 12.45 -4.93
CA PRO A 72 13.73 13.49 -4.05
C PRO A 72 15.15 13.18 -3.53
N PRO A 73 16.03 14.19 -3.35
CA PRO A 73 17.40 13.96 -2.88
C PRO A 73 17.48 13.16 -1.57
N GLY A 74 18.30 12.12 -1.58
CA GLY A 74 18.50 11.23 -0.43
C GLY A 74 17.31 10.31 -0.13
N TYR A 75 16.39 10.13 -1.07
CA TYR A 75 15.39 9.07 -1.05
C TYR A 75 15.69 8.02 -2.10
N TYR A 76 15.41 6.77 -1.75
CA TYR A 76 15.58 5.60 -2.58
C TYR A 76 14.30 4.78 -2.60
N ALA A 77 14.10 4.00 -3.66
CA ALA A 77 12.99 3.07 -3.75
C ALA A 77 13.17 1.91 -2.75
N GLY A 78 12.51 1.99 -1.60
CA GLY A 78 12.48 0.93 -0.59
C GLY A 78 11.75 -0.32 -1.10
N GLY A 79 10.72 -0.11 -1.91
CA GLY A 79 10.04 -1.15 -2.69
C GLY A 79 8.58 -0.83 -2.94
N ALA A 80 7.94 -1.64 -3.76
CA ALA A 80 6.52 -1.53 -4.04
C ALA A 80 5.88 -2.90 -4.18
N MET A 81 4.58 -2.94 -3.87
CA MET A 81 3.74 -4.13 -3.96
C MET A 81 2.38 -3.71 -4.52
N SER A 82 1.87 -4.48 -5.47
CA SER A 82 0.52 -4.30 -5.99
C SER A 82 -0.29 -5.55 -5.66
N ILE A 83 -1.41 -5.37 -4.98
CA ILE A 83 -2.39 -6.42 -4.73
C ILE A 83 -3.52 -6.20 -5.73
N PRO A 84 -3.63 -7.05 -6.78
CA PRO A 84 -4.65 -6.88 -7.81
C PRO A 84 -6.04 -6.67 -7.23
N PHE A 85 -6.78 -5.72 -7.81
CA PHE A 85 -8.15 -5.35 -7.42
C PHE A 85 -8.32 -4.70 -6.04
N LEU A 86 -7.28 -4.65 -5.20
CA LEU A 86 -7.36 -4.11 -3.84
C LEU A 86 -6.59 -2.79 -3.70
N MET A 87 -5.26 -2.84 -3.77
CA MET A 87 -4.41 -1.69 -3.48
C MET A 87 -3.02 -1.81 -4.10
N ASP A 88 -2.44 -0.66 -4.40
CA ASP A 88 -1.03 -0.50 -4.76
C ASP A 88 -0.32 0.24 -3.62
N PHE A 89 0.90 -0.17 -3.31
CA PHE A 89 1.69 0.29 -2.17
C PHE A 89 3.14 0.54 -2.60
N ALA A 90 3.70 1.68 -2.22
CA ALA A 90 5.08 2.04 -2.48
C ALA A 90 5.71 2.65 -1.22
N VAL A 91 6.99 2.36 -1.00
CA VAL A 91 7.79 2.92 0.08
C VAL A 91 9.06 3.51 -0.50
N LEU A 92 9.34 4.75 -0.11
CA LEU A 92 10.62 5.41 -0.29
C LEU A 92 11.30 5.52 1.06
N THR A 93 12.59 5.25 1.11
CA THR A 93 13.40 5.29 2.33
C THR A 93 14.64 6.15 2.11
N ASP A 94 15.22 6.65 3.18
CA ASP A 94 16.52 7.34 3.17
C ASP A 94 17.73 6.40 3.27
N LYS A 95 17.49 5.09 3.15
CA LYS A 95 18.53 4.07 3.13
C LYS A 95 18.66 3.52 1.72
N GLU A 96 19.87 3.60 1.17
CA GLU A 96 20.17 3.02 -0.15
C GLU A 96 19.94 1.49 -0.12
N PRO A 97 19.19 0.94 -1.09
CA PRO A 97 18.88 -0.47 -1.13
C PRO A 97 20.13 -1.31 -1.45
N THR A 98 20.55 -2.16 -0.51
CA THR A 98 21.63 -3.12 -0.74
C THR A 98 21.15 -4.34 -1.52
N VAL A 99 21.98 -4.86 -2.42
CA VAL A 99 21.69 -6.08 -3.19
C VAL A 99 21.50 -7.26 -2.25
N GLY A 100 20.41 -8.02 -2.44
CA GLY A 100 20.11 -9.22 -1.66
C GLY A 100 19.45 -8.96 -0.29
N GLU A 101 19.38 -7.71 0.16
CA GLU A 101 18.60 -7.34 1.36
C GLU A 101 17.10 -7.53 1.06
N LYS A 102 16.31 -7.92 2.07
CA LYS A 102 14.84 -7.95 1.91
C LYS A 102 14.28 -6.55 2.16
N PRO A 103 13.20 -6.13 1.50
CA PRO A 103 12.46 -4.95 1.89
C PRO A 103 11.94 -5.20 3.30
N ASP A 104 12.29 -4.31 4.19
CA ASP A 104 11.70 -4.22 5.50
C ASP A 104 11.01 -2.85 5.55
N GLN A 105 9.71 -2.85 5.83
CA GLN A 105 8.91 -1.62 5.94
C GLN A 105 9.49 -0.70 7.02
N GLY A 106 10.24 -1.27 7.98
CA GLY A 106 11.04 -0.58 8.95
C GLY A 106 12.52 -0.49 8.59
N ASN A 107 12.92 -0.45 7.31
CA ASN A 107 14.34 -0.28 6.93
C ASN A 107 14.66 1.09 6.34
N TYR A 108 14.18 2.13 7.03
CA TYR A 108 14.64 3.50 6.87
C TYR A 108 15.54 3.86 8.07
N GLN A 109 16.39 4.87 7.93
CA GLN A 109 17.23 5.37 9.03
C GLN A 109 16.51 6.45 9.83
N ALA A 110 16.00 7.47 9.14
CA ALA A 110 15.33 8.61 9.74
C ALA A 110 14.06 9.02 8.98
N ARG A 111 14.01 8.81 7.66
CA ARG A 111 12.95 9.32 6.79
C ARG A 111 12.35 8.24 5.91
N SER A 112 11.03 8.27 5.78
CA SER A 112 10.28 7.35 4.93
C SER A 112 9.07 8.04 4.32
N PHE A 113 8.73 7.71 3.08
CA PHE A 113 7.48 8.09 2.46
C PHE A 113 6.75 6.86 1.97
N ILE A 114 5.54 6.67 2.48
CA ILE A 114 4.69 5.54 2.15
C ILE A 114 3.53 6.07 1.31
N PHE A 115 3.35 5.53 0.12
CA PHE A 115 2.24 5.87 -0.77
C PHE A 115 1.31 4.67 -0.92
N MET A 116 0.01 4.93 -0.81
CA MET A 116 -1.05 3.94 -0.93
C MET A 116 -2.09 4.42 -1.94
N ASN A 117 -2.45 3.53 -2.86
CA ASN A 117 -3.49 3.75 -3.86
C ASN A 117 -4.50 2.60 -3.76
N MET A 118 -5.66 2.86 -3.16
CA MET A 118 -6.70 1.86 -2.93
C MET A 118 -7.84 2.00 -3.94
N ARG A 119 -8.30 0.87 -4.48
CA ARG A 119 -9.43 0.81 -5.41
C ARG A 119 -10.75 0.77 -4.64
N HIS A 120 -11.78 1.46 -5.13
CA HIS A 120 -13.17 1.39 -4.63
C HIS A 120 -13.41 1.84 -3.17
N MET A 121 -12.92 3.03 -2.79
CA MET A 121 -12.96 3.51 -1.39
C MET A 121 -13.54 4.94 -1.23
N ARG A 122 -14.60 5.28 -1.97
CA ARG A 122 -15.19 6.65 -1.93
C ARG A 122 -15.59 7.11 -0.52
N ASN A 123 -16.31 6.27 0.22
CA ASN A 123 -16.74 6.61 1.58
C ASN A 123 -15.56 6.85 2.53
N ASN A 124 -14.45 6.13 2.34
CA ASN A 124 -13.25 6.31 3.16
C ASN A 124 -12.48 7.57 2.78
N ARG A 125 -12.56 8.00 1.52
CA ARG A 125 -11.99 9.28 1.08
C ARG A 125 -12.66 10.45 1.79
N GLU A 126 -13.99 10.52 1.77
CA GLU A 126 -14.73 11.60 2.43
C GLU A 126 -14.45 11.63 3.95
N LYS A 127 -14.41 10.47 4.61
CA LYS A 127 -13.98 10.36 6.02
C LYS A 127 -12.56 10.91 6.24
N MET A 128 -11.62 10.57 5.36
CA MET A 128 -10.24 11.02 5.45
C MET A 128 -10.11 12.53 5.21
N GLU A 129 -10.81 13.08 4.21
CA GLU A 129 -10.82 14.52 3.93
C GLU A 129 -11.30 15.29 5.17
N ARG A 130 -12.40 14.86 5.78
CA ARG A 130 -12.92 15.47 7.02
C ARG A 130 -11.93 15.36 8.18
N TYR A 131 -11.29 14.20 8.35
CA TYR A 131 -10.27 14.03 9.38
C TYR A 131 -9.07 14.98 9.17
N LEU A 132 -8.53 15.05 7.95
CA LEU A 132 -7.39 15.94 7.63
C LEU A 132 -7.74 17.42 7.77
N ARG A 133 -9.01 17.79 7.55
CA ARG A 133 -9.53 19.14 7.83
C ARG A 133 -9.78 19.41 9.32
N GLY A 134 -9.79 18.38 10.16
CA GLY A 134 -10.13 18.49 11.59
C GLY A 134 -11.63 18.55 11.86
N GLU A 135 -12.48 18.18 10.89
CA GLU A 135 -13.93 18.18 10.97
C GLU A 135 -14.51 16.87 11.54
N ALA A 136 -13.66 15.88 11.75
CA ALA A 136 -14.00 14.58 12.33
C ALA A 136 -12.80 13.99 13.07
N SER A 137 -13.06 13.13 14.05
CA SER A 137 -12.04 12.29 14.67
C SER A 137 -11.44 11.30 13.66
N ALA A 138 -10.26 10.75 13.98
CA ALA A 138 -9.66 9.68 13.19
C ALA A 138 -10.65 8.50 13.10
N PRO A 139 -11.04 8.05 11.90
CA PRO A 139 -11.98 6.94 11.77
C PRO A 139 -11.36 5.64 12.31
N GLU A 140 -12.08 5.01 13.24
CA GLU A 140 -11.67 3.80 13.95
C GLU A 140 -11.42 2.61 13.01
N ASP A 141 -12.13 2.57 11.88
CA ASP A 141 -12.06 1.50 10.88
C ASP A 141 -10.98 1.70 9.79
N GLY A 142 -10.26 2.82 9.84
CA GLY A 142 -9.27 3.22 8.84
C GLY A 142 -8.17 2.18 8.62
N ALA A 143 -7.85 1.88 7.35
CA ALA A 143 -6.81 0.92 6.98
C ALA A 143 -5.42 1.29 7.55
N TRP A 144 -5.17 2.57 7.85
CA TRP A 144 -3.92 3.05 8.44
C TRP A 144 -3.80 2.75 9.94
N ASN A 145 -4.91 2.69 10.69
CA ASN A 145 -4.90 2.32 12.11
C ASN A 145 -4.50 0.84 12.32
N ARG A 146 -4.59 0.02 11.27
CA ARG A 146 -4.21 -1.40 11.28
C ARG A 146 -2.80 -1.68 10.74
N GLY A 147 -2.09 -0.65 10.26
CA GLY A 147 -0.71 -0.80 9.82
C GLY A 147 0.24 -0.91 11.02
N ASN A 148 1.36 -1.63 10.87
CA ASN A 148 2.43 -1.73 11.89
C ASN A 148 3.10 -0.39 12.24
N VAL A 149 2.64 0.72 11.66
CA VAL A 149 3.09 2.06 12.02
C VAL A 149 2.05 2.64 12.97
N ASN A 150 2.19 2.28 14.25
CA ASN A 150 1.36 2.80 15.34
C ASN A 150 1.70 4.28 15.58
N PHE A 151 1.18 5.16 14.74
CA PHE A 151 1.32 6.59 14.92
C PHE A 151 0.37 7.06 16.02
N HIS A 152 0.93 7.21 17.22
CA HIS A 152 0.24 7.96 18.26
C HIS A 152 0.42 9.43 17.90
N THR A 153 -0.53 9.96 17.13
CA THR A 153 -0.58 11.40 16.85
C THR A 153 -0.99 12.10 18.13
N GLU A 154 0.00 12.61 18.86
CA GLU A 154 -0.23 13.29 20.14
C GLU A 154 -0.74 14.70 19.90
N GLU A 155 -0.14 15.39 18.92
CA GLU A 155 -0.37 16.81 18.71
C GLU A 155 -0.29 17.17 17.23
N VAL A 156 -1.27 17.92 16.76
CA VAL A 156 -1.32 18.38 15.38
C VAL A 156 -0.46 19.63 15.25
N VAL A 157 0.54 19.56 14.38
CA VAL A 157 1.44 20.67 14.09
C VAL A 157 0.79 21.65 13.14
N ARG A 158 0.21 21.15 12.04
CA ARG A 158 -0.37 21.99 10.99
C ARG A 158 -1.34 21.19 10.14
N ARG A 159 -2.34 21.89 9.59
CA ARG A 159 -3.21 21.42 8.51
C ARG A 159 -3.18 22.43 7.39
N GLY A 160 -3.44 21.96 6.17
CA GLY A 160 -3.55 22.87 5.05
C GLY A 160 -3.79 22.19 3.72
N GLU A 161 -3.68 23.01 2.68
CA GLU A 161 -3.81 22.62 1.28
C GLU A 161 -2.57 23.12 0.54
N LEU A 162 -2.04 22.29 -0.36
CA LEU A 162 -0.91 22.60 -1.23
C LEU A 162 -1.31 22.39 -2.69
N GLN A 163 -0.65 23.10 -3.59
CA GLN A 163 -0.74 22.85 -5.03
C GLN A 163 0.55 22.18 -5.50
N VAL A 164 0.46 20.94 -5.97
CA VAL A 164 1.60 20.12 -6.42
C VAL A 164 1.30 19.57 -7.80
N GLY A 165 2.09 19.91 -8.80
CA GLY A 165 1.88 19.40 -10.17
C GLY A 165 0.49 19.70 -10.74
N GLY A 166 -0.10 20.84 -10.38
CA GLY A 166 -1.47 21.21 -10.77
C GLY A 166 -2.59 20.47 -10.02
N GLN A 167 -2.24 19.64 -9.03
CA GLN A 167 -3.18 18.92 -8.18
C GLN A 167 -3.22 19.54 -6.79
N LYS A 168 -4.44 19.62 -6.26
CA LYS A 168 -4.66 20.01 -4.88
C LYS A 168 -4.34 18.85 -3.96
N VAL A 169 -3.57 19.10 -2.91
CA VAL A 169 -3.18 18.10 -1.91
C VAL A 169 -3.58 18.60 -0.53
N LEU A 170 -4.50 17.89 0.11
CA LEU A 170 -4.81 18.10 1.53
C LEU A 170 -3.71 17.47 2.38
N TYR A 171 -3.32 18.12 3.47
CA TYR A 171 -2.38 17.53 4.40
C TYR A 171 -2.67 17.83 5.86
N GLN A 172 -2.21 16.93 6.73
CA GLN A 172 -2.11 17.13 8.17
C GLN A 172 -0.74 16.65 8.62
N ALA A 173 0.02 17.54 9.23
CA ALA A 173 1.28 17.25 9.91
C ALA A 173 1.04 17.15 11.41
N SER A 174 1.56 16.09 12.02
CA SER A 174 1.43 15.83 13.46
C SER A 174 2.77 15.41 14.04
N ARG A 175 2.97 15.74 15.32
CA ARG A 175 4.04 15.18 16.14
C ARG A 175 3.55 13.87 16.77
N GLY A 176 4.44 12.90 16.89
CA GLY A 176 4.14 11.65 17.58
C GLY A 176 5.35 10.74 17.75
N GLU A 177 5.11 9.63 18.43
CA GLU A 177 6.08 8.54 18.54
C GLU A 177 6.03 7.64 17.30
N ILE A 178 7.19 7.43 16.69
CA ILE A 178 7.40 6.44 15.63
C ILE A 178 8.07 5.23 16.28
N ASN A 179 7.40 4.07 16.21
CA ASN A 179 8.02 2.81 16.57
C ASN A 179 8.74 2.22 15.36
N HIS A 180 10.06 2.15 15.44
CA HIS A 180 10.93 1.65 14.39
C HIS A 180 11.89 0.60 14.94
N LYS A 181 11.76 -0.65 14.48
CA LYS A 181 12.56 -1.81 14.97
C LYS A 181 12.54 -1.99 16.49
N GLY A 182 11.41 -1.64 17.13
CA GLY A 182 11.25 -1.70 18.58
C GLY A 182 11.80 -0.49 19.33
N GLU A 183 12.47 0.44 18.65
CA GLU A 183 12.86 1.71 19.20
C GLU A 183 11.77 2.75 18.98
N ARG A 184 11.37 3.43 20.05
CA ARG A 184 10.48 4.59 19.95
C ARG A 184 11.31 5.84 19.73
N ARG A 185 10.96 6.61 18.71
CA ARG A 185 11.62 7.88 18.38
C ARG A 185 10.58 8.96 18.16
N ASN A 186 10.85 10.16 18.65
CA ASN A 186 10.01 11.32 18.35
C ASN A 186 10.17 11.70 16.88
N GLY A 187 9.05 11.96 16.22
CA GLY A 187 9.05 12.36 14.82
C GLY A 187 7.89 13.24 14.42
N VAL A 188 7.97 13.69 13.17
CA VAL A 188 6.91 14.40 12.48
C VAL A 188 6.37 13.48 11.40
N VAL A 189 5.05 13.36 11.37
CA VAL A 189 4.33 12.51 10.43
C VAL A 189 3.32 13.38 9.71
N THR A 190 3.42 13.42 8.39
CA THR A 190 2.49 14.16 7.55
C THR A 190 1.71 13.22 6.66
N MET A 191 0.40 13.24 6.84
CA MET A 191 -0.54 12.57 5.94
C MET A 191 -0.87 13.52 4.80
N VAL A 192 -0.84 13.02 3.57
CA VAL A 192 -1.17 13.79 2.37
C VAL A 192 -2.23 13.06 1.56
N LEU A 193 -3.19 13.80 1.03
CA LEU A 193 -4.34 13.29 0.31
C LEU A 193 -4.53 14.12 -0.98
N PRO A 194 -3.95 13.68 -2.11
CA PRO A 194 -4.16 14.32 -3.42
C PRO A 194 -5.62 14.21 -3.88
N GLU A 195 -6.14 15.31 -4.41
CA GLU A 195 -7.44 15.38 -5.06
C GLU A 195 -7.31 14.90 -6.50
N CYS A 196 -7.72 13.65 -6.74
CA CYS A 196 -7.69 13.04 -8.06
C CYS A 196 -9.08 12.98 -8.69
N PRO A 197 -9.18 13.06 -10.04
CA PRO A 197 -10.46 13.06 -10.77
C PRO A 197 -11.15 11.70 -10.83
N ASP A 198 -10.60 10.65 -10.21
CA ASP A 198 -11.17 9.31 -10.19
C ASP A 198 -11.64 8.89 -8.78
N ASN A 199 -12.21 7.69 -8.71
CA ASN A 199 -12.79 7.13 -7.47
C ASN A 199 -11.78 6.38 -6.60
N ARG A 200 -10.47 6.53 -6.83
CA ARG A 200 -9.45 5.85 -6.04
C ARG A 200 -9.07 6.72 -4.84
N LEU A 201 -8.83 6.06 -3.70
CA LEU A 201 -8.28 6.73 -2.53
C LEU A 201 -6.76 6.62 -2.59
N ARG A 202 -6.10 7.73 -2.91
CA ARG A 202 -4.64 7.84 -2.94
C ARG A 202 -4.20 8.68 -1.78
N PHE A 203 -3.31 8.19 -0.94
CA PHE A 203 -2.77 8.97 0.16
C PHE A 203 -1.31 8.59 0.43
N GLY A 204 -0.58 9.54 1.00
CA GLY A 204 0.80 9.38 1.40
C GLY A 204 0.97 9.60 2.90
N ILE A 205 1.97 8.95 3.48
CA ILE A 205 2.45 9.19 4.84
C ILE A 205 3.93 9.50 4.73
N TRP A 206 4.29 10.72 5.10
CA TRP A 206 5.67 11.20 5.11
C TRP A 206 6.17 11.27 6.54
N ILE A 207 7.27 10.56 6.82
CA ILE A 207 7.85 10.38 8.14
C ILE A 207 9.21 11.04 8.15
N ASN A 208 9.43 11.95 9.10
CA ASN A 208 10.69 12.64 9.32
C ASN A 208 11.06 12.62 10.80
N PRO A 209 12.36 12.73 11.14
CA PRO A 209 12.76 12.96 12.52
C PRO A 209 12.18 14.30 13.02
N ALA A 210 11.98 14.39 14.33
CA ALA A 210 11.63 15.67 14.94
C ALA A 210 12.80 16.67 14.79
N PRO A 211 12.51 17.99 14.68
CA PRO A 211 13.56 19.01 14.71
C PRO A 211 14.44 18.86 15.95
N ALA A 212 15.76 19.09 15.80
CA ALA A 212 16.68 19.00 16.92
C ALA A 212 16.28 19.98 18.04
N GLY A 213 16.24 19.50 19.29
CA GLY A 213 15.87 20.33 20.45
C GLY A 213 14.39 20.70 20.51
N SER A 214 13.51 19.93 19.85
CA SER A 214 12.06 20.04 19.97
C SER A 214 11.50 19.20 21.12
N GLU A 215 12.32 18.40 21.80
CA GLU A 215 11.90 17.59 22.94
C GLU A 215 11.34 18.47 24.06
N GLY A 216 10.12 18.17 24.51
CA GLY A 216 9.46 18.88 25.60
C GLY A 216 8.96 20.30 25.28
N LYS A 217 9.19 20.81 24.07
CA LYS A 217 8.70 22.13 23.66
C LYS A 217 7.25 22.06 23.14
N PRO A 218 6.42 23.10 23.38
CA PRO A 218 5.13 23.25 22.71
C PRO A 218 5.31 23.34 21.18
N VAL A 219 4.36 22.81 20.40
CA VAL A 219 4.40 22.87 18.93
C VAL A 219 4.59 24.28 18.39
N ALA A 220 4.00 25.29 19.03
CA ALA A 220 4.10 26.69 18.60
C ALA A 220 5.51 27.29 18.71
N GLU A 221 6.41 26.68 19.51
CA GLU A 221 7.78 27.16 19.75
C GLU A 221 8.84 26.42 18.94
N VAL A 222 8.44 25.38 18.20
CA VAL A 222 9.35 24.55 17.41
C VAL A 222 9.39 25.06 15.97
N ASP A 223 10.61 25.26 15.45
CA ASP A 223 10.80 25.51 14.03
C ASP A 223 10.74 24.19 13.26
N TYR A 224 9.80 24.11 12.33
CA TYR A 224 9.57 22.93 11.48
C TYR A 224 10.12 23.08 10.06
N ALA A 225 10.85 24.16 9.76
CA ALA A 225 11.45 24.38 8.45
C ALA A 225 12.24 23.16 7.94
N GLY A 226 12.03 22.78 6.69
CA GLY A 226 12.69 21.62 6.06
C GLY A 226 12.20 20.24 6.51
N THR A 227 11.18 20.15 7.39
CA THR A 227 10.58 18.87 7.82
C THR A 227 9.30 18.55 7.05
N ALA A 228 8.68 17.41 7.37
CA ALA A 228 7.38 17.04 6.81
C ALA A 228 6.25 18.01 7.19
N ALA A 229 6.43 18.87 8.20
CA ALA A 229 5.44 19.87 8.60
C ALA A 229 5.62 21.23 7.87
N ASP A 230 6.68 21.40 7.09
CA ASP A 230 6.94 22.61 6.31
C ASP A 230 6.24 22.54 4.93
N PRO A 231 5.28 23.43 4.63
CA PRO A 231 4.60 23.51 3.34
C PRO A 231 5.53 23.60 2.13
N ALA A 232 6.63 24.36 2.24
CA ALA A 232 7.56 24.53 1.13
C ALA A 232 8.33 23.23 0.86
N ALA A 233 8.82 22.59 1.92
CA ALA A 233 9.50 21.29 1.82
C ALA A 233 8.56 20.19 1.31
N MET A 234 7.28 20.19 1.72
CA MET A 234 6.26 19.29 1.18
C MET A 234 6.02 19.52 -0.31
N GLN A 235 5.89 20.77 -0.73
CA GLN A 235 5.66 21.08 -2.14
C GLN A 235 6.84 20.66 -3.01
N ASP A 236 8.07 20.91 -2.56
CA ASP A 236 9.30 20.46 -3.22
C ASP A 236 9.34 18.92 -3.31
N PHE A 237 9.21 18.24 -2.17
CA PHE A 237 9.25 16.78 -2.09
C PHE A 237 8.16 16.11 -2.94
N LEU A 238 6.90 16.54 -2.80
CA LEU A 238 5.78 15.95 -3.52
C LEU A 238 5.81 16.29 -5.02
N GLY A 239 6.47 17.39 -5.40
CA GLY A 239 6.64 17.83 -6.79
C GLY A 239 7.37 16.82 -7.68
N HIS A 240 8.09 15.88 -7.08
CA HIS A 240 8.73 14.77 -7.79
C HIS A 240 7.76 13.70 -8.30
N PHE A 241 6.52 13.66 -7.81
CA PHE A 241 5.59 12.56 -8.05
C PHE A 241 4.35 12.98 -8.84
N ARG A 242 3.86 12.07 -9.69
CA ARG A 242 2.56 12.20 -10.36
C ARG A 242 1.50 11.46 -9.55
N LEU A 243 1.06 12.09 -8.46
CA LEU A 243 0.24 11.44 -7.43
C LEU A 243 -1.08 10.83 -7.96
N CYS A 244 -1.75 11.45 -8.93
CA CYS A 244 -2.98 10.88 -9.51
C CYS A 244 -2.78 9.86 -10.63
N GLY A 245 -1.53 9.58 -11.03
CA GLY A 245 -1.23 8.69 -12.16
C GLY A 245 -1.54 9.37 -13.50
N GLY A 246 -0.52 9.95 -14.11
CA GLY A 246 -0.56 10.46 -15.47
C GLY A 246 0.65 9.94 -16.24
N LYS A 247 0.42 9.30 -17.39
CA LYS A 247 1.41 9.35 -18.45
C LYS A 247 1.41 10.80 -18.92
N GLY A 248 2.53 11.49 -18.71
CA GLY A 248 2.82 12.69 -19.50
C GLY A 248 2.89 12.32 -20.98
#